data_AF-A0A928QBP9-F1
#
_entry.id   AF-A0A928QBP9-F1
#
_cell.length_a   1.000
_cell.length_b   1.000
_cell.length_c   1.000
_cell.angle_alpha   90.00
_cell.angle_beta   90.00
_cell.angle_gamma   90.00
#
_symmetry.space_group_name_H-M   'P 1'
#
loop_
_entity.id
_entity.type
_entity.pdbx_description
1 polymer ?
#
loop_
_entity_poly.entity_id
_entity_poly.type
_entity_poly.pdbx_seq_one_letter_code
_entity_poly.pdbx_strand_id
1 'polypeptide(L)'
;MAEATILRETKIGQKGYVKEDVSTYLDELNSKIHSLEENLKQAQEKGPADPQELIKYRSQVDNLQEKLNASNNALRAAKKELEEAKKQIDDDQKLINQLKAGGPGAAAAAAQSNAQTVAALEAAKKEIEALKVKLAESEKKNAAGTVAQGNAQVNAQAAAALEAAKKEIDSLRNQLKAAEEKAAAANTGAPAPAAAANAAASAELAKANQEIARINSELQARTKELADKTSALEAKTQEAAGIESKLSQMDKDKADELAKKDAEIQKLNVEIESLKDAASDPTAQMGIIFAEAQKTVNMLKTQAKLDAEKTTNEANEKANKILSEANSKAEKAILDANQSAEACIKEANAQAKATVDGANREADKINEMSSTVRNMLLNEIEGINTKFNDITSVLGRLTTQANDRMSEAQLIIGEARKSVEPMDKSGVKKAEAPKAQFKAVDAPKAELKEVGNSLNMKSDPFADLTSNQQFNSGNSGYNNGKPAYNNNNNTSNNVSKPAAPQPQPQQQKPAKKTANFNFDMAELLKAAEEEAAKDNGADM
;
A
#
# COMPACT_ATOMS: atom_id res chain seq x y z
N MET A 1 -68.06 8.99 -13.76
CA MET A 1 -68.48 9.89 -14.85
C MET A 1 -69.99 9.79 -14.96
N ALA A 2 -70.70 10.89 -15.20
CA ALA A 2 -72.13 10.81 -15.51
C ALA A 2 -72.31 10.19 -16.90
N GLU A 3 -73.42 9.47 -17.10
CA GLU A 3 -73.86 9.06 -18.43
C GLU A 3 -74.31 10.31 -19.20
N ALA A 4 -73.96 10.43 -20.48
CA ALA A 4 -74.30 11.62 -21.26
C ALA A 4 -75.81 11.66 -21.55
N THR A 5 -76.49 12.77 -21.23
CA THR A 5 -77.93 12.87 -21.47
C THR A 5 -78.27 12.77 -22.96
N ILE A 6 -79.08 11.76 -23.30
CA ILE A 6 -79.52 11.48 -24.68
C ILE A 6 -80.81 12.24 -24.97
N LEU A 7 -80.77 13.15 -25.96
CA LEU A 7 -81.93 13.88 -26.44
C LEU A 7 -82.90 12.96 -27.19
N ARG A 8 -84.10 12.71 -26.64
CA ARG A 8 -85.14 11.93 -27.30
C ARG A 8 -86.05 12.82 -28.14
N GLU A 9 -86.51 12.34 -29.28
CA GLU A 9 -87.49 13.05 -30.13
C GLU A 9 -88.90 13.04 -29.51
N THR A 10 -89.69 14.08 -29.80
CA THR A 10 -91.12 14.10 -29.44
C THR A 10 -91.90 13.13 -30.32
N LYS A 11 -93.01 12.58 -29.79
CA LYS A 11 -93.74 11.50 -30.45
C LYS A 11 -94.33 11.94 -31.80
N ILE A 12 -94.32 10.97 -32.73
CA ILE A 12 -94.70 11.06 -34.16
C ILE A 12 -95.79 12.10 -34.42
N GLY A 13 -95.45 13.13 -35.20
CA GLY A 13 -96.35 14.20 -35.64
C GLY A 13 -95.85 15.60 -35.31
N GLN A 14 -94.99 15.75 -34.29
CA GLN A 14 -94.30 17.01 -33.99
C GLN A 14 -92.79 16.82 -34.22
N LYS A 15 -92.14 17.81 -34.85
CA LYS A 15 -90.67 17.82 -35.01
C LYS A 15 -90.04 18.58 -33.84
N GLY A 16 -89.34 17.88 -32.96
CA GLY A 16 -88.60 18.46 -31.85
C GLY A 16 -88.01 17.40 -30.92
N TYR A 17 -87.24 17.85 -29.93
CA TYR A 17 -86.73 17.02 -28.85
C TYR A 17 -87.54 17.25 -27.57
N VAL A 18 -87.56 16.26 -26.67
CA VAL A 18 -88.15 16.35 -25.34
C VAL A 18 -87.48 17.50 -24.58
N LYS A 19 -88.28 18.45 -24.10
CA LYS A 19 -87.78 19.71 -23.54
C LYS A 19 -86.94 19.48 -22.29
N GLU A 20 -87.34 18.51 -21.48
CA GLU A 20 -86.68 18.12 -20.24
C GLU A 20 -85.25 17.61 -20.53
N ASP A 21 -85.09 16.71 -21.52
CA ASP A 21 -83.80 16.20 -21.98
C ASP A 21 -82.90 17.33 -22.50
N VAL A 22 -83.48 18.27 -23.26
CA VAL A 22 -82.77 19.46 -23.78
C VAL A 22 -82.29 20.37 -22.65
N SER A 23 -83.12 20.60 -21.63
CA SER A 23 -82.71 21.37 -20.44
C SER A 23 -81.58 20.68 -19.68
N THR A 24 -81.70 19.38 -19.39
CA THR A 24 -80.63 18.64 -18.69
C THR A 24 -79.32 18.63 -19.50
N TYR A 25 -79.38 18.45 -20.82
CA TYR A 25 -78.20 18.52 -21.69
C TYR A 25 -77.57 19.92 -21.75
N LEU A 26 -78.38 20.99 -21.71
CA LEU A 26 -77.87 22.36 -21.61
C LEU A 26 -77.20 22.62 -20.25
N ASP A 27 -77.73 22.10 -19.16
CA ASP A 27 -77.13 22.22 -17.82
C ASP A 27 -75.82 21.41 -17.71
N GLU A 28 -75.77 20.22 -18.32
CA GLU A 28 -74.52 19.43 -18.48
C GLU A 28 -73.48 20.20 -19.30
N LEU A 29 -73.86 20.79 -20.43
CA LEU A 29 -72.96 21.60 -21.26
C LEU A 29 -72.46 22.85 -20.51
N ASN A 30 -73.34 23.58 -19.83
CA ASN A 30 -72.97 24.76 -19.04
C ASN A 30 -72.00 24.40 -17.92
N SER A 31 -72.26 23.31 -17.19
CA SER A 31 -71.37 22.77 -16.16
C SER A 31 -69.99 22.37 -16.73
N LYS A 32 -69.98 21.73 -17.90
CA LYS A 32 -68.75 21.34 -18.61
C LYS A 32 -67.98 22.55 -19.14
N ILE A 33 -68.65 23.61 -19.59
CA ILE A 33 -68.03 24.88 -19.98
C ILE A 33 -67.36 25.52 -18.76
N HIS A 34 -68.06 25.67 -17.63
CA HIS A 34 -67.48 26.23 -16.40
C HIS A 34 -66.28 25.40 -15.91
N SER A 35 -66.36 24.06 -15.99
CA SER A 35 -65.22 23.19 -15.66
C SER A 35 -64.04 23.37 -16.62
N LEU A 36 -64.29 23.56 -17.91
CA LEU A 36 -63.23 23.83 -18.89
C LEU A 36 -62.61 25.21 -18.69
N GLU A 37 -63.40 26.25 -18.38
CA GLU A 37 -62.93 27.60 -18.06
C GLU A 37 -62.09 27.64 -16.78
N GLU A 38 -62.53 26.96 -15.72
CA GLU A 38 -61.77 26.78 -14.47
C GLU A 38 -60.43 26.06 -14.73
N ASN A 39 -60.43 24.99 -15.53
CA ASN A 39 -59.21 24.29 -15.94
C ASN A 39 -58.29 25.18 -16.81
N LEU A 40 -58.84 25.99 -17.72
CA LEU A 40 -58.08 26.92 -18.57
C LEU A 40 -57.43 28.02 -17.72
N LYS A 41 -58.17 28.55 -16.74
CA LYS A 41 -57.67 29.54 -15.77
C LYS A 41 -56.55 28.95 -14.91
N GLN A 42 -56.70 27.73 -14.39
CA GLN A 42 -55.64 27.04 -13.65
C GLN A 42 -54.41 26.72 -14.53
N ALA A 43 -54.60 26.49 -15.82
CA ALA A 43 -53.50 26.34 -16.79
C ALA A 43 -52.82 27.68 -17.13
N GLN A 44 -53.54 28.81 -17.08
CA GLN A 44 -52.98 30.15 -17.26
C GLN A 44 -52.27 30.66 -15.99
N GLU A 45 -52.76 30.34 -14.80
CA GLU A 45 -52.08 30.58 -13.52
C GLU A 45 -50.80 29.72 -13.41
N LYS A 46 -50.79 28.51 -14.00
CA LYS A 46 -49.58 27.71 -14.28
C LYS A 46 -48.91 28.15 -15.59
N GLY A 47 -48.60 29.44 -15.70
CA GLY A 47 -47.89 30.02 -16.84
C GLY A 47 -46.54 29.35 -17.13
N PRO A 48 -45.93 29.62 -18.30
CA PRO A 48 -44.63 29.05 -18.67
C PRO A 48 -43.59 29.34 -17.58
N ALA A 49 -42.81 28.30 -17.23
CA ALA A 49 -41.97 28.23 -16.03
C ALA A 49 -41.30 29.56 -15.66
N ASP A 50 -41.44 29.96 -14.39
CA ASP A 50 -41.10 31.29 -13.89
C ASP A 50 -39.78 31.79 -14.49
N PRO A 51 -39.75 32.97 -15.16
CA PRO A 51 -38.55 33.55 -15.73
C PRO A 51 -37.36 33.61 -14.76
N GLN A 52 -37.60 33.72 -13.44
CA GLN A 52 -36.55 33.67 -12.42
C GLN A 52 -35.93 32.28 -12.28
N GLU A 53 -36.71 31.21 -12.40
CA GLU A 53 -36.18 29.84 -12.42
C GLU A 53 -35.38 29.57 -13.71
N LEU A 54 -35.85 30.02 -14.87
CA LEU A 54 -35.10 29.90 -16.13
C LEU A 54 -33.75 30.64 -16.06
N ILE A 55 -33.70 31.82 -15.44
CA ILE A 55 -32.44 32.54 -15.18
C ILE A 55 -31.54 31.76 -14.20
N LYS A 56 -32.11 31.17 -13.16
CA LYS A 56 -31.40 30.36 -12.16
C LYS A 56 -30.79 29.09 -12.76
N TYR A 57 -31.55 28.33 -13.56
CA TYR A 57 -31.04 27.15 -14.26
C TYR A 57 -29.96 27.52 -15.28
N ARG A 58 -30.12 28.63 -16.01
CA ARG A 58 -29.09 29.12 -16.95
C ARG A 58 -27.78 29.47 -16.22
N SER A 59 -27.86 30.21 -15.11
CA SER A 59 -26.70 30.52 -14.25
C SER A 59 -26.02 29.26 -13.70
N GLN A 60 -26.79 28.22 -13.35
CA GLN A 60 -26.24 26.92 -12.96
C GLN A 60 -25.51 26.21 -14.11
N VAL A 61 -26.06 26.23 -15.33
CA VAL A 61 -25.41 25.68 -16.53
C VAL A 61 -24.11 26.44 -16.86
N ASP A 62 -24.13 27.78 -16.83
CA ASP A 62 -22.94 28.60 -17.07
C ASP A 62 -21.83 28.30 -16.04
N ASN A 63 -22.19 28.16 -14.76
CA ASN A 63 -21.24 27.81 -13.69
C ASN A 63 -20.70 26.37 -13.78
N LEU A 64 -21.51 25.41 -14.25
CA LEU A 64 -21.08 24.06 -14.54
C LEU A 64 -20.15 24.01 -15.75
N GLN A 65 -20.43 24.80 -16.80
CA GLN A 65 -19.58 24.91 -17.98
C GLN A 65 -18.22 25.54 -17.66
N GLU A 66 -18.18 26.56 -16.79
CA GLU A 66 -16.93 27.14 -16.28
C GLU A 66 -16.10 26.09 -15.51
N LYS A 67 -16.73 25.35 -14.58
CA LYS A 67 -16.07 24.26 -13.83
C LYS A 67 -15.57 23.14 -14.75
N LEU A 68 -16.33 22.77 -15.78
CA LEU A 68 -15.94 21.78 -16.78
C LEU A 68 -14.72 22.25 -17.58
N ASN A 69 -14.69 23.53 -17.97
CA ASN A 69 -13.56 24.13 -18.70
C ASN A 69 -12.29 24.21 -17.81
N ALA A 70 -12.44 24.60 -16.54
CA ALA A 70 -11.35 24.60 -15.56
C ALA A 70 -10.79 23.19 -15.32
N SER A 71 -11.68 22.20 -15.11
CA SER A 71 -11.32 20.79 -14.93
C SER A 71 -10.59 20.22 -16.15
N ASN A 72 -11.07 20.50 -17.37
CA ASN A 72 -10.41 20.07 -18.61
C ASN A 72 -9.02 20.69 -18.79
N ASN A 73 -8.82 21.94 -18.37
CA ASN A 73 -7.50 22.57 -18.41
C ASN A 73 -6.56 22.00 -17.34
N ALA A 74 -7.04 21.73 -16.13
CA ALA A 74 -6.27 21.03 -15.09
C ALA A 74 -5.88 19.61 -15.53
N LEU A 75 -6.79 18.87 -16.18
CA LEU A 75 -6.52 17.54 -16.74
C LEU A 75 -5.48 17.58 -17.87
N ARG A 76 -5.42 18.66 -18.67
CA ARG A 76 -4.36 18.87 -19.67
C ARG A 76 -3.01 19.16 -19.02
N ALA A 77 -2.97 19.98 -17.97
CA ALA A 77 -1.75 20.25 -17.20
C ALA A 77 -1.20 18.96 -16.56
N ALA A 78 -2.03 18.24 -15.79
CA ALA A 78 -1.65 16.99 -15.14
C ALA A 78 -1.20 15.90 -16.15
N LYS A 79 -1.79 15.84 -17.35
CA LYS A 79 -1.32 14.93 -18.42
C LYS A 79 0.08 15.32 -18.93
N LYS A 80 0.35 16.61 -19.11
CA LYS A 80 1.67 17.12 -19.51
C LYS A 80 2.73 16.83 -18.44
N GLU A 81 2.41 17.11 -17.17
CA GLU A 81 3.29 16.82 -16.03
C GLU A 81 3.59 15.31 -15.91
N LEU A 82 2.59 14.45 -16.14
CA LEU A 82 2.76 12.98 -16.13
C LEU A 82 3.59 12.47 -17.32
N GLU A 83 3.54 13.14 -18.47
CA GLU A 83 4.40 12.85 -19.64
C GLU A 83 5.85 13.31 -19.40
N GLU A 84 6.04 14.49 -18.82
CA GLU A 84 7.36 15.01 -18.41
C GLU A 84 8.00 14.14 -17.30
N ALA A 85 7.21 13.71 -16.31
CA ALA A 85 7.66 12.78 -15.26
C ALA A 85 8.04 11.40 -15.82
N LYS A 86 7.28 10.86 -16.79
CA LYS A 86 7.64 9.61 -17.48
C LYS A 86 8.97 9.74 -18.23
N LYS A 87 9.17 10.85 -18.95
CA LYS A 87 10.43 11.11 -19.65
C LYS A 87 11.60 11.20 -18.66
N GLN A 88 11.41 11.86 -17.53
CA GLN A 88 12.42 11.92 -16.46
C GLN A 88 12.77 10.51 -15.94
N ILE A 89 11.76 9.67 -15.67
CA ILE A 89 11.97 8.27 -15.25
C ILE A 89 12.74 7.45 -16.30
N ASP A 90 12.42 7.61 -17.60
CA ASP A 90 13.16 6.95 -18.68
C ASP A 90 14.63 7.41 -18.76
N ASP A 91 14.90 8.70 -18.58
CA ASP A 91 16.25 9.26 -18.61
C ASP A 91 17.06 8.88 -17.36
N ASP A 92 16.43 8.87 -16.17
CA ASP A 92 17.02 8.35 -14.92
C ASP A 92 17.30 6.84 -15.03
N GLN A 93 16.41 6.06 -15.64
CA GLN A 93 16.60 4.63 -15.84
C GLN A 93 17.75 4.33 -16.82
N LYS A 94 17.97 5.17 -17.84
CA LYS A 94 19.17 5.11 -18.70
C LYS A 94 20.44 5.43 -17.89
N LEU A 95 20.42 6.48 -17.07
CA LEU A 95 21.54 6.87 -16.20
C LEU A 95 21.91 5.75 -15.22
N ILE A 96 20.92 5.15 -14.53
CA ILE A 96 21.10 4.00 -13.64
C ILE A 96 21.74 2.81 -14.38
N ASN A 97 21.31 2.55 -15.62
CA ASN A 97 21.86 1.44 -16.42
C ASN A 97 23.31 1.72 -16.86
N GLN A 98 23.66 2.96 -17.19
CA GLN A 98 25.04 3.37 -17.50
C GLN A 98 25.96 3.30 -16.27
N LEU A 99 25.47 3.68 -15.09
CA LEU A 99 26.21 3.56 -13.83
C LEU A 99 26.43 2.09 -13.43
N LYS A 100 25.41 1.22 -13.62
CA LYS A 100 25.53 -0.24 -13.41
C LYS A 100 26.50 -0.93 -14.38
N ALA A 101 26.77 -0.34 -15.55
CA ALA A 101 27.63 -0.95 -16.58
C ALA A 101 29.15 -0.92 -16.26
N GLY A 102 29.58 -0.25 -15.19
CA GLY A 102 30.89 -0.50 -14.56
C GLY A 102 32.12 -0.24 -15.45
N GLY A 103 32.16 0.88 -16.18
CA GLY A 103 33.30 1.25 -17.05
C GLY A 103 33.56 2.76 -17.09
N PRO A 104 34.44 3.25 -17.99
CA PRO A 104 34.81 4.67 -18.07
C PRO A 104 33.62 5.64 -18.22
N GLY A 105 32.52 5.19 -18.86
CA GLY A 105 31.28 5.96 -18.96
C GLY A 105 30.59 6.23 -17.62
N ALA A 106 30.78 5.39 -16.59
CA ALA A 106 30.20 5.61 -15.27
C ALA A 106 30.80 6.82 -14.55
N ALA A 107 32.09 7.12 -14.77
CA ALA A 107 32.72 8.34 -14.25
C ALA A 107 32.17 9.61 -14.94
N ALA A 108 31.93 9.56 -16.25
CA ALA A 108 31.28 10.64 -16.98
C ALA A 108 29.81 10.84 -16.54
N ALA A 109 29.06 9.75 -16.36
CA ALA A 109 27.69 9.78 -15.85
C ALA A 109 27.60 10.37 -14.43
N ALA A 110 28.51 10.01 -13.54
CA ALA A 110 28.59 10.59 -12.20
C ALA A 110 28.93 12.10 -12.23
N ALA A 111 29.85 12.52 -13.10
CA ALA A 111 30.17 13.94 -13.29
C ALA A 111 28.98 14.74 -13.87
N GLN A 112 28.26 14.18 -14.84
CA GLN A 112 27.08 14.79 -15.45
C GLN A 112 25.92 14.92 -14.45
N SER A 113 25.65 13.88 -13.66
CA SER A 113 24.65 13.91 -12.59
C SER A 113 24.96 15.01 -11.56
N ASN A 114 26.21 15.09 -11.08
CA ASN A 114 26.63 16.12 -10.14
C ASN A 114 26.52 17.54 -10.74
N ALA A 115 26.84 17.70 -12.04
CA ALA A 115 26.65 18.97 -12.74
C ALA A 115 25.17 19.37 -12.87
N GLN A 116 24.25 18.42 -13.07
CA GLN A 116 22.81 18.69 -13.04
C GLN A 116 22.32 19.09 -11.64
N THR A 117 22.82 18.47 -10.58
CA THR A 117 22.52 18.87 -9.19
C THR A 117 23.00 20.29 -8.88
N VAL A 118 24.21 20.65 -9.34
CA VAL A 118 24.75 22.03 -9.21
C VAL A 118 23.92 23.04 -10.01
N ALA A 119 23.53 22.71 -11.24
CA ALA A 119 22.70 23.58 -12.08
C ALA A 119 21.30 23.81 -11.47
N ALA A 120 20.68 22.78 -10.89
CA ALA A 120 19.41 22.91 -10.18
C ALA A 120 19.54 23.81 -8.93
N LEU A 121 20.63 23.68 -8.16
CA LEU A 121 20.95 24.56 -7.04
C LEU A 121 21.17 26.02 -7.46
N GLU A 122 21.79 26.27 -8.62
CA GLU A 122 21.97 27.63 -9.15
C GLU A 122 20.66 28.23 -9.68
N ALA A 123 19.79 27.41 -10.30
CA ALA A 123 18.46 27.81 -10.72
C ALA A 123 17.58 28.21 -9.52
N ALA A 124 17.54 27.38 -8.48
CA ALA A 124 16.80 27.67 -7.24
C ALA A 124 17.31 28.97 -6.56
N LYS A 125 18.63 29.20 -6.56
CA LYS A 125 19.21 30.47 -6.07
C LYS A 125 18.76 31.69 -6.87
N LYS A 126 18.69 31.59 -8.20
CA LYS A 126 18.19 32.67 -9.08
C LYS A 126 16.69 32.90 -8.90
N GLU A 127 15.90 31.86 -8.67
CA GLU A 127 14.47 31.98 -8.37
C GLU A 127 14.22 32.65 -7.02
N ILE A 128 14.95 32.26 -5.96
CA ILE A 128 14.93 32.93 -4.65
C ILE A 128 15.27 34.42 -4.79
N GLU A 129 16.27 34.78 -5.59
CA GLU A 129 16.62 36.20 -5.81
C GLU A 129 15.54 36.95 -6.60
N ALA A 130 14.94 36.33 -7.63
CA ALA A 130 13.81 36.90 -8.36
C ALA A 130 12.57 37.09 -7.47
N LEU A 131 12.34 36.18 -6.52
CA LEU A 131 11.27 36.30 -5.52
C LEU A 131 11.55 37.43 -4.52
N LYS A 132 12.79 37.61 -4.05
CA LYS A 132 13.18 38.81 -3.26
C LYS A 132 12.94 40.11 -4.01
N VAL A 133 13.31 40.17 -5.30
CA VAL A 133 13.09 41.37 -6.13
C VAL A 133 11.59 41.66 -6.26
N LYS A 134 10.76 40.65 -6.55
CA LYS A 134 9.29 40.79 -6.55
C LYS A 134 8.72 41.23 -5.19
N LEU A 135 9.27 40.72 -4.09
CA LEU A 135 8.86 41.13 -2.74
C LEU A 135 9.18 42.61 -2.50
N ALA A 136 10.41 43.06 -2.82
CA ALA A 136 10.83 44.44 -2.69
C ALA A 136 10.07 45.40 -3.64
N GLU A 137 9.67 44.94 -4.83
CA GLU A 137 8.76 45.69 -5.72
C GLU A 137 7.35 45.79 -5.14
N SER A 138 6.84 44.74 -4.49
CA SER A 138 5.54 44.74 -3.81
C SER A 138 5.55 45.68 -2.59
N GLU A 139 6.62 45.66 -1.79
CA GLU A 139 6.82 46.58 -0.67
C GLU A 139 6.92 48.04 -1.15
N LYS A 140 7.63 48.30 -2.26
CA LYS A 140 7.66 49.64 -2.89
C LYS A 140 6.29 50.08 -3.43
N LYS A 141 5.49 49.17 -4.01
CA LYS A 141 4.11 49.47 -4.45
C LYS A 141 3.21 49.82 -3.27
N ASN A 142 3.32 49.09 -2.16
CA ASN A 142 2.59 49.42 -0.92
C ASN A 142 3.06 50.75 -0.28
N ALA A 143 4.35 51.07 -0.35
CA ALA A 143 4.89 52.34 0.15
C ALA A 143 4.47 53.57 -0.68
N ALA A 144 4.14 53.40 -1.96
CA ALA A 144 3.69 54.47 -2.85
C ALA A 144 2.15 54.67 -2.85
N GLY A 145 1.39 53.77 -2.22
CA GLY A 145 -0.07 53.70 -2.32
C GLY A 145 -0.85 54.43 -1.23
N THR A 146 -0.58 55.71 -0.99
CA THR A 146 -1.43 56.53 -0.09
C THR A 146 -2.63 57.14 -0.84
N VAL A 147 -3.78 57.19 -0.15
CA VAL A 147 -5.02 57.91 -0.51
C VAL A 147 -5.81 57.41 -1.73
N ALA A 148 -6.52 56.29 -1.57
CA ALA A 148 -7.80 56.04 -2.25
C ALA A 148 -8.71 55.17 -1.37
N GLN A 149 -10.04 55.30 -1.49
CA GLN A 149 -11.02 54.61 -0.63
C GLN A 149 -11.42 53.24 -1.19
N GLY A 150 -11.45 52.20 -0.34
CA GLY A 150 -12.10 50.93 -0.65
C GLY A 150 -11.45 49.69 -0.02
N ASN A 151 -12.29 48.76 0.46
CA ASN A 151 -11.97 47.35 0.76
C ASN A 151 -10.94 47.04 1.88
N ALA A 152 -11.35 47.20 3.13
CA ALA A 152 -10.64 46.65 4.30
C ALA A 152 -10.36 45.13 4.22
N GLN A 153 -11.24 44.38 3.53
CA GLN A 153 -11.14 42.93 3.36
C GLN A 153 -9.93 42.50 2.49
N VAL A 154 -9.56 43.29 1.49
CA VAL A 154 -8.39 42.99 0.62
C VAL A 154 -7.09 43.21 1.40
N ASN A 155 -7.03 44.24 2.25
CA ASN A 155 -5.85 44.51 3.08
C ASN A 155 -5.57 43.37 4.08
N ALA A 156 -6.61 42.75 4.64
CA ALA A 156 -6.46 41.59 5.52
C ALA A 156 -5.89 40.36 4.79
N GLN A 157 -6.33 40.08 3.56
CA GLN A 157 -5.79 38.98 2.75
C GLN A 157 -4.37 39.27 2.25
N ALA A 158 -4.06 40.51 1.86
CA ALA A 158 -2.71 40.92 1.49
C ALA A 158 -1.73 40.82 2.67
N ALA A 159 -2.14 41.24 3.88
CA ALA A 159 -1.35 41.09 5.09
C ALA A 159 -1.14 39.60 5.45
N ALA A 160 -2.18 38.77 5.37
CA ALA A 160 -2.08 37.33 5.63
C ALA A 160 -1.16 36.61 4.63
N ALA A 161 -1.22 36.97 3.35
CA ALA A 161 -0.33 36.43 2.32
C ALA A 161 1.13 36.86 2.52
N LEU A 162 1.36 38.11 2.96
CA LEU A 162 2.70 38.63 3.24
C LEU A 162 3.29 38.03 4.54
N GLU A 163 2.46 37.79 5.54
CA GLU A 163 2.81 37.05 6.77
C GLU A 163 3.12 35.58 6.50
N ALA A 164 2.37 34.93 5.59
CA ALA A 164 2.64 33.58 5.12
C ALA A 164 3.96 33.51 4.34
N ALA A 165 4.18 34.41 3.37
CA ALA A 165 5.41 34.50 2.60
C ALA A 165 6.64 34.78 3.48
N LYS A 166 6.51 35.57 4.56
CA LYS A 166 7.58 35.75 5.56
C LYS A 166 7.89 34.45 6.30
N LYS A 167 6.87 33.72 6.78
CA LYS A 167 7.05 32.42 7.45
C LYS A 167 7.64 31.37 6.51
N GLU A 168 7.30 31.40 5.23
CA GLU A 168 7.88 30.55 4.20
C GLU A 168 9.35 30.92 3.91
N ILE A 169 9.68 32.21 3.77
CA ILE A 169 11.06 32.69 3.61
C ILE A 169 11.93 32.34 4.83
N ASP A 170 11.42 32.47 6.06
CA ASP A 170 12.18 32.12 7.26
C ASP A 170 12.26 30.59 7.47
N SER A 171 11.25 29.82 7.06
CA SER A 171 11.33 28.35 6.95
C SER A 171 12.42 27.92 5.96
N LEU A 172 12.43 28.49 4.75
CA LEU A 172 13.43 28.22 3.71
C LEU A 172 14.84 28.69 4.13
N ARG A 173 14.97 29.80 4.86
CA ARG A 173 16.24 30.22 5.49
C ARG A 173 16.72 29.23 6.53
N ASN A 174 15.84 28.72 7.40
CA ASN A 174 16.21 27.73 8.41
C ASN A 174 16.60 26.40 7.75
N GLN A 175 15.93 25.99 6.67
CA GLN A 175 16.31 24.83 5.86
C GLN A 175 17.66 25.04 5.15
N LEU A 176 17.91 26.23 4.57
CA LEU A 176 19.18 26.58 3.94
C LEU A 176 20.32 26.56 4.98
N LYS A 177 20.11 27.17 6.14
CA LYS A 177 21.07 27.18 7.25
C LYS A 177 21.34 25.78 7.79
N ALA A 178 20.32 24.94 7.93
CA ALA A 178 20.50 23.54 8.32
C ALA A 178 21.24 22.71 7.24
N ALA A 179 21.11 23.06 5.96
CA ALA A 179 21.88 22.47 4.87
C ALA A 179 23.34 22.95 4.86
N GLU A 180 23.59 24.23 5.11
CA GLU A 180 24.93 24.80 5.28
C GLU A 180 25.65 24.25 6.52
N GLU A 181 24.94 24.09 7.64
CA GLU A 181 25.46 23.45 8.86
C GLU A 181 25.75 21.95 8.63
N LYS A 182 24.92 21.24 7.84
CA LYS A 182 25.24 19.87 7.37
C LYS A 182 26.50 19.83 6.49
N ALA A 183 26.68 20.80 5.60
CA ALA A 183 27.86 20.89 4.74
C ALA A 183 29.13 21.24 5.54
N ALA A 184 29.02 22.09 6.56
CA ALA A 184 30.11 22.43 7.47
C ALA A 184 30.51 21.22 8.35
N ALA A 185 29.53 20.51 8.92
CA ALA A 185 29.76 19.33 9.75
C ALA A 185 30.44 18.18 8.98
N ALA A 186 30.24 18.09 7.66
CA ALA A 186 30.93 17.13 6.81
C ALA A 186 32.43 17.45 6.59
N ASN A 187 32.90 18.65 6.95
CA ASN A 187 34.23 19.15 6.61
C ASN A 187 35.14 19.43 7.83
N THR A 188 34.68 19.16 9.07
CA THR A 188 35.49 19.28 10.30
C THR A 188 35.30 18.06 11.21
N GLY A 189 36.18 17.07 11.09
CA GLY A 189 36.12 15.84 11.88
C GLY A 189 36.55 15.99 13.33
N ALA A 190 35.60 16.30 14.23
CA ALA A 190 35.77 16.20 15.69
C ALA A 190 34.42 15.90 16.40
N PRO A 191 34.34 15.02 17.42
CA PRO A 191 33.05 14.54 17.95
C PRO A 191 32.66 15.09 19.35
N ALA A 192 31.50 15.77 19.46
CA ALA A 192 30.63 15.84 20.65
C ALA A 192 29.39 16.74 20.39
N PRO A 193 28.26 16.61 21.12
CA PRO A 193 27.68 15.43 21.76
C PRO A 193 26.27 15.13 21.17
N ALA A 194 26.14 14.06 20.37
CA ALA A 194 25.02 13.89 19.43
C ALA A 194 23.61 13.62 20.03
N ALA A 195 23.47 13.45 21.35
CA ALA A 195 22.22 12.95 21.96
C ALA A 195 21.03 13.93 21.89
N ALA A 196 21.23 15.19 22.29
CA ALA A 196 20.13 16.16 22.41
C ALA A 196 19.58 16.63 21.05
N ALA A 197 20.45 16.83 20.06
CA ALA A 197 20.05 17.26 18.72
C ALA A 197 19.23 16.18 17.98
N ASN A 198 19.63 14.91 18.09
CA ASN A 198 18.88 13.79 17.51
C ASN A 198 17.51 13.61 18.18
N ALA A 199 17.37 13.86 19.48
CA ALA A 199 16.08 13.80 20.17
C ALA A 199 15.09 14.85 19.64
N ALA A 200 15.54 16.10 19.44
CA ALA A 200 14.70 17.16 18.87
C ALA A 200 14.31 16.85 17.41
N ALA A 201 15.29 16.50 16.57
CA ALA A 201 15.06 16.21 15.16
C ALA A 201 14.16 14.97 14.94
N SER A 202 14.30 13.93 15.77
CA SER A 202 13.42 12.75 15.68
C SER A 202 11.98 13.05 16.14
N ALA A 203 11.79 13.91 17.15
CA ALA A 203 10.45 14.33 17.57
C ALA A 203 9.73 15.20 16.52
N GLU A 204 10.46 16.05 15.81
CA GLU A 204 9.91 16.86 14.72
C GLU A 204 9.61 16.03 13.46
N LEU A 205 10.51 15.11 13.09
CA LEU A 205 10.29 14.13 12.02
C LEU A 205 9.13 13.17 12.32
N ALA A 206 8.93 12.78 13.59
CA ALA A 206 7.77 12.00 14.01
C ALA A 206 6.45 12.77 13.83
N LYS A 207 6.41 14.06 14.16
CA LYS A 207 5.24 14.93 13.91
C LYS A 207 4.97 15.10 12.41
N ALA A 208 6.01 15.31 11.61
CA ALA A 208 5.87 15.40 10.16
C ALA A 208 5.28 14.10 9.57
N ASN A 209 5.76 12.93 10.02
CA ASN A 209 5.22 11.64 9.61
C ASN A 209 3.77 11.42 10.08
N GLN A 210 3.39 11.90 11.27
CA GLN A 210 1.99 11.86 11.73
C GLN A 210 1.07 12.73 10.88
N GLU A 211 1.50 13.95 10.51
CA GLU A 211 0.69 14.82 9.65
C GLU A 211 0.62 14.31 8.21
N ILE A 212 1.70 13.73 7.67
CA ILE A 212 1.68 13.03 6.38
C ILE A 212 0.71 11.83 6.42
N ALA A 213 0.67 11.07 7.52
CA ALA A 213 -0.31 9.99 7.68
C ALA A 213 -1.75 10.52 7.77
N ARG A 214 -1.98 11.62 8.48
CA ARG A 214 -3.28 12.30 8.60
C ARG A 214 -3.77 12.78 7.24
N ILE A 215 -2.92 13.50 6.49
CA ILE A 215 -3.20 14.01 5.14
C ILE A 215 -3.49 12.87 4.17
N ASN A 216 -2.72 11.77 4.20
CA ASN A 216 -2.99 10.60 3.36
C ASN A 216 -4.34 9.95 3.68
N SER A 217 -4.70 9.82 4.96
CA SER A 217 -6.02 9.30 5.37
C SER A 217 -7.16 10.22 4.91
N GLU A 218 -6.97 11.53 4.99
CA GLU A 218 -7.95 12.52 4.54
C GLU A 218 -8.08 12.54 3.00
N LEU A 219 -6.98 12.38 2.26
CA LEU A 219 -6.98 12.19 0.80
C LEU A 219 -7.71 10.91 0.38
N GLN A 220 -7.48 9.79 1.08
CA GLN A 220 -8.20 8.53 0.82
C GLN A 220 -9.70 8.67 1.08
N ALA A 221 -10.09 9.34 2.18
CA ALA A 221 -11.49 9.62 2.47
C ALA A 221 -12.15 10.50 1.40
N ARG A 222 -11.48 11.58 0.95
CA ARG A 222 -11.96 12.45 -0.14
C ARG A 222 -12.01 11.74 -1.49
N THR A 223 -11.07 10.85 -1.77
CA THR A 223 -11.06 10.02 -2.99
C THR A 223 -12.26 9.08 -3.01
N LYS A 224 -12.59 8.46 -1.86
CA LYS A 224 -13.80 7.64 -1.73
C LYS A 224 -15.07 8.50 -1.88
N GLU A 225 -15.15 9.65 -1.21
CA GLU A 225 -16.29 10.57 -1.32
C GLU A 225 -16.54 11.02 -2.78
N LEU A 226 -15.48 11.21 -3.57
CA LEU A 226 -15.58 11.49 -5.00
C LEU A 226 -16.06 10.29 -5.82
N ALA A 227 -15.56 9.08 -5.53
CA ALA A 227 -16.01 7.86 -6.19
C ALA A 227 -17.50 7.59 -5.91
N ASP A 228 -17.92 7.63 -4.64
CA ASP A 228 -19.31 7.42 -4.21
C ASP A 228 -20.27 8.43 -4.89
N LYS A 229 -19.86 9.71 -5.00
CA LYS A 229 -20.62 10.75 -5.72
C LYS A 229 -20.64 10.57 -7.24
N THR A 230 -19.57 10.01 -7.83
CA THR A 230 -19.51 9.74 -9.27
C THR A 230 -20.50 8.62 -9.63
N SER A 231 -20.47 7.51 -8.89
CA SER A 231 -21.43 6.40 -9.05
C SER A 231 -22.88 6.87 -8.87
N ALA A 232 -23.15 7.75 -7.90
CA ALA A 232 -24.49 8.32 -7.69
C ALA A 232 -24.95 9.24 -8.84
N LEU A 233 -24.02 9.95 -9.50
CA LEU A 233 -24.32 10.79 -10.67
C LEU A 233 -24.57 9.94 -11.93
N GLU A 234 -23.79 8.89 -12.14
CA GLU A 234 -23.98 7.94 -13.23
C GLU A 234 -25.32 7.21 -13.12
N ALA A 235 -25.68 6.73 -11.91
CA ALA A 235 -26.98 6.12 -11.66
C ALA A 235 -28.15 7.05 -11.99
N LYS A 236 -28.10 8.34 -11.57
CA LYS A 236 -29.12 9.34 -11.94
C LYS A 236 -29.15 9.68 -13.43
N THR A 237 -28.01 9.59 -14.11
CA THR A 237 -27.93 9.81 -15.56
C THR A 237 -28.60 8.66 -16.33
N GLN A 238 -28.42 7.42 -15.87
CA GLN A 238 -29.12 6.25 -16.41
C GLN A 238 -30.63 6.30 -16.11
N GLU A 239 -31.03 6.73 -14.91
CA GLU A 239 -32.44 6.94 -14.54
C GLU A 239 -33.11 7.98 -15.46
N ALA A 240 -32.46 9.14 -15.67
CA ALA A 240 -32.96 10.19 -16.56
C ALA A 240 -33.12 9.70 -18.01
N ALA A 241 -32.12 9.01 -18.58
CA ALA A 241 -32.20 8.43 -19.92
C ALA A 241 -33.32 7.37 -20.03
N GLY A 242 -33.54 6.58 -18.97
CA GLY A 242 -34.64 5.62 -18.88
C GLY A 242 -36.03 6.27 -18.80
N ILE A 243 -36.14 7.47 -18.22
CA ILE A 243 -37.37 8.27 -18.19
C ILE A 243 -37.62 8.91 -19.57
N GLU A 244 -36.59 9.48 -20.19
CA GLU A 244 -36.70 10.11 -21.52
C GLU A 244 -37.08 9.09 -22.62
N SER A 245 -36.51 7.88 -22.57
CA SER A 245 -36.92 6.78 -23.45
C SER A 245 -38.38 6.35 -23.24
N LYS A 246 -38.91 6.41 -22.00
CA LYS A 246 -40.32 6.11 -21.72
C LYS A 246 -41.26 7.21 -22.21
N LEU A 247 -40.87 8.48 -22.07
CA LEU A 247 -41.63 9.62 -22.61
C LEU A 247 -41.74 9.53 -24.13
N SER A 248 -40.60 9.33 -24.81
CA SER A 248 -40.56 9.20 -26.28
C SER A 248 -41.42 8.04 -26.81
N GLN A 249 -41.41 6.89 -26.11
CA GLN A 249 -42.30 5.78 -26.45
C GLN A 249 -43.77 6.13 -26.22
N MET A 250 -44.11 6.72 -25.06
CA MET A 250 -45.49 7.05 -24.69
C MET A 250 -46.14 8.08 -25.63
N ASP A 251 -45.37 9.05 -26.14
CA ASP A 251 -45.88 10.03 -27.10
C ASP A 251 -46.05 9.44 -28.51
N LYS A 252 -45.21 8.47 -28.88
CA LYS A 252 -45.38 7.68 -30.10
C LYS A 252 -46.61 6.77 -30.04
N ASP A 253 -46.83 6.09 -28.92
CA ASP A 253 -48.00 5.23 -28.71
C ASP A 253 -49.32 6.04 -28.79
N LYS A 254 -49.34 7.25 -28.19
CA LYS A 254 -50.48 8.19 -28.32
C LYS A 254 -50.71 8.64 -29.76
N ALA A 255 -49.65 8.95 -30.50
CA ALA A 255 -49.75 9.38 -31.89
C ALA A 255 -50.32 8.25 -32.78
N ASP A 256 -49.87 7.01 -32.57
CA ASP A 256 -50.40 5.82 -33.25
C ASP A 256 -51.85 5.50 -32.84
N GLU A 257 -52.28 5.80 -31.60
CA GLU A 257 -53.68 5.67 -31.16
C GLU A 257 -54.59 6.74 -31.78
N LEU A 258 -54.14 8.00 -31.82
CA LEU A 258 -54.83 9.11 -32.49
C LEU A 258 -55.04 8.82 -33.98
N ALA A 259 -53.98 8.42 -34.69
CA ALA A 259 -54.06 8.10 -36.12
C ALA A 259 -55.04 6.94 -36.41
N LYS A 260 -55.15 5.95 -35.52
CA LYS A 260 -56.15 4.88 -35.63
C LYS A 260 -57.58 5.40 -35.47
N LYS A 261 -57.83 6.28 -34.49
CA LYS A 261 -59.15 6.86 -34.22
C LYS A 261 -59.61 7.81 -35.33
N ASP A 262 -58.72 8.64 -35.88
CA ASP A 262 -59.06 9.49 -37.03
C ASP A 262 -59.42 8.66 -38.27
N ALA A 263 -58.70 7.57 -38.53
CA ALA A 263 -59.02 6.64 -39.62
C ALA A 263 -60.35 5.89 -39.40
N GLU A 264 -60.73 5.61 -38.15
CA GLU A 264 -62.02 5.03 -37.80
C GLU A 264 -63.18 6.03 -37.95
N ILE A 265 -63.00 7.27 -37.48
CA ILE A 265 -63.97 8.37 -37.66
C ILE A 265 -64.23 8.63 -39.15
N GLN A 266 -63.18 8.65 -39.98
CA GLN A 266 -63.34 8.80 -41.43
C GLN A 266 -64.14 7.65 -42.06
N LYS A 267 -63.91 6.40 -41.64
CA LYS A 267 -64.70 5.25 -42.08
C LYS A 267 -66.17 5.35 -41.69
N LEU A 268 -66.45 5.69 -40.43
CA LEU A 268 -67.81 5.80 -39.92
C LEU A 268 -68.60 6.91 -40.63
N ASN A 269 -67.97 8.05 -40.93
CA ASN A 269 -68.60 9.12 -41.70
C ASN A 269 -68.97 8.70 -43.12
N VAL A 270 -68.07 8.02 -43.85
CA VAL A 270 -68.34 7.50 -45.21
C VAL A 270 -69.46 6.46 -45.20
N GLU A 271 -69.50 5.61 -44.17
CA GLU A 271 -70.52 4.58 -43.99
C GLU A 271 -71.91 5.19 -43.69
N ILE A 272 -71.98 6.19 -42.80
CA ILE A 272 -73.20 6.94 -42.49
C ILE A 272 -73.81 7.58 -43.75
N GLU A 273 -72.99 8.16 -44.62
CA GLU A 273 -73.46 8.72 -45.89
C GLU A 273 -74.02 7.61 -46.81
N SER A 274 -73.35 6.46 -46.91
CA SER A 274 -73.80 5.35 -47.77
C SER A 274 -75.11 4.67 -47.32
N LEU A 275 -75.33 4.54 -46.01
CA LEU A 275 -76.55 3.95 -45.42
C LEU A 275 -77.78 4.85 -45.64
N LYS A 276 -77.55 6.16 -45.74
CA LYS A 276 -78.57 7.20 -45.91
C LYS A 276 -79.19 7.17 -47.31
N ASP A 277 -78.38 6.95 -48.34
CA ASP A 277 -78.84 6.78 -49.73
C ASP A 277 -79.52 5.40 -49.94
N ALA A 278 -78.93 4.34 -49.38
CA ALA A 278 -79.34 2.97 -49.66
C ALA A 278 -80.61 2.49 -48.93
N ALA A 279 -81.19 3.32 -48.03
CA ALA A 279 -82.39 2.99 -47.26
C ALA A 279 -83.67 2.80 -48.10
N SER A 280 -83.66 3.15 -49.39
CA SER A 280 -84.85 3.28 -50.25
C SER A 280 -85.22 2.05 -51.11
N ASP A 281 -84.35 1.02 -51.20
CA ASP A 281 -84.55 -0.15 -52.08
C ASP A 281 -84.29 -1.49 -51.34
N PRO A 282 -85.26 -2.43 -51.27
CA PRO A 282 -85.06 -3.75 -50.67
C PRO A 282 -83.92 -4.58 -51.31
N THR A 283 -83.62 -4.36 -52.59
CA THR A 283 -82.52 -5.01 -53.31
C THR A 283 -81.18 -4.49 -52.81
N ALA A 284 -81.08 -3.16 -52.61
CA ALA A 284 -79.92 -2.53 -52.00
C ALA A 284 -79.72 -3.02 -50.56
N GLN A 285 -80.79 -3.14 -49.76
CA GLN A 285 -80.72 -3.63 -48.37
C GLN A 285 -80.07 -5.02 -48.27
N MET A 286 -80.35 -5.95 -49.18
CA MET A 286 -79.68 -7.26 -49.18
C MET A 286 -78.18 -7.17 -49.56
N GLY A 287 -77.81 -6.19 -50.39
CA GLY A 287 -76.41 -5.83 -50.67
C GLY A 287 -75.70 -5.20 -49.47
N ILE A 288 -76.37 -4.31 -48.72
CA ILE A 288 -75.87 -3.73 -47.46
C ILE A 288 -75.55 -4.85 -46.47
N ILE A 289 -76.50 -5.79 -46.25
CA ILE A 289 -76.31 -6.92 -45.31
C ILE A 289 -75.07 -7.75 -45.67
N PHE A 290 -74.80 -7.99 -46.97
CA PHE A 290 -73.59 -8.70 -47.38
C PHE A 290 -72.31 -7.87 -47.15
N ALA A 291 -72.33 -6.58 -47.49
CA ALA A 291 -71.22 -5.67 -47.26
C ALA A 291 -70.90 -5.50 -45.76
N GLU A 292 -71.93 -5.42 -44.91
CA GLU A 292 -71.82 -5.30 -43.46
C GLU A 292 -71.35 -6.60 -42.80
N ALA A 293 -71.82 -7.76 -43.28
CA ALA A 293 -71.27 -9.06 -42.88
C ALA A 293 -69.78 -9.16 -43.23
N GLN A 294 -69.39 -8.71 -44.44
CA GLN A 294 -67.99 -8.73 -44.87
C GLN A 294 -67.12 -7.68 -44.13
N LYS A 295 -67.70 -6.53 -43.74
CA LYS A 295 -67.09 -5.57 -42.81
C LYS A 295 -66.87 -6.21 -41.44
N THR A 296 -67.86 -6.91 -40.90
CA THR A 296 -67.77 -7.60 -39.59
C THR A 296 -66.69 -8.68 -39.60
N VAL A 297 -66.56 -9.47 -40.67
CA VAL A 297 -65.46 -10.43 -40.84
C VAL A 297 -64.09 -9.73 -40.89
N ASN A 298 -63.97 -8.60 -41.59
CA ASN A 298 -62.72 -7.83 -41.63
C ASN A 298 -62.40 -7.14 -40.29
N MET A 299 -63.41 -6.71 -39.54
CA MET A 299 -63.30 -6.15 -38.20
C MET A 299 -62.79 -7.21 -37.21
N LEU A 300 -63.43 -8.39 -37.18
CA LEU A 300 -62.99 -9.55 -36.38
C LEU A 300 -61.56 -9.97 -36.72
N LYS A 301 -61.20 -10.01 -38.01
CA LYS A 301 -59.83 -10.32 -38.46
C LYS A 301 -58.80 -9.27 -38.00
N THR A 302 -59.20 -8.00 -37.94
CA THR A 302 -58.36 -6.90 -37.44
C THR A 302 -58.20 -6.98 -35.92
N GLN A 303 -59.31 -7.20 -35.20
CA GLN A 303 -59.32 -7.36 -33.75
C GLN A 303 -58.46 -8.56 -33.31
N ALA A 304 -58.65 -9.73 -33.93
CA ALA A 304 -57.84 -10.91 -33.63
C ALA A 304 -56.33 -10.71 -33.90
N LYS A 305 -55.97 -9.86 -34.88
CA LYS A 305 -54.58 -9.46 -35.13
C LYS A 305 -54.05 -8.52 -34.04
N LEU A 306 -54.85 -7.53 -33.63
CA LEU A 306 -54.51 -6.61 -32.53
C LEU A 306 -54.37 -7.34 -31.19
N ASP A 307 -55.24 -8.30 -30.89
CA ASP A 307 -55.18 -9.10 -29.66
C ASP A 307 -53.97 -10.04 -29.66
N ALA A 308 -53.60 -10.61 -30.81
CA ALA A 308 -52.37 -11.39 -30.96
C ALA A 308 -51.11 -10.53 -30.83
N GLU A 309 -51.09 -9.32 -31.42
CA GLU A 309 -49.99 -8.35 -31.27
C GLU A 309 -49.86 -7.87 -29.82
N LYS A 310 -50.97 -7.53 -29.16
CA LYS A 310 -51.00 -7.18 -27.73
C LYS A 310 -50.47 -8.31 -26.84
N THR A 311 -50.93 -9.54 -27.07
CA THR A 311 -50.46 -10.73 -26.33
C THR A 311 -48.96 -10.97 -26.54
N THR A 312 -48.46 -10.75 -27.76
CA THR A 312 -47.04 -10.87 -28.10
C THR A 312 -46.21 -9.77 -27.41
N ASN A 313 -46.68 -8.53 -27.40
CA ASN A 313 -46.02 -7.41 -26.73
C ASN A 313 -45.98 -7.62 -25.22
N GLU A 314 -47.09 -7.98 -24.59
CA GLU A 314 -47.15 -8.33 -23.16
C GLU A 314 -46.20 -9.49 -22.80
N ALA A 315 -46.05 -10.49 -23.66
CA ALA A 315 -45.10 -11.59 -23.46
C ALA A 315 -43.65 -11.12 -23.56
N ASN A 316 -43.33 -10.26 -24.54
CA ASN A 316 -42.01 -9.67 -24.72
C ASN A 316 -41.63 -8.74 -23.55
N GLU A 317 -42.55 -7.92 -23.04
CA GLU A 317 -42.33 -7.10 -21.84
C GLU A 317 -42.02 -7.95 -20.61
N LYS A 318 -42.80 -9.03 -20.39
CA LYS A 318 -42.59 -9.98 -19.28
C LYS A 318 -41.22 -10.67 -19.42
N ALA A 319 -40.84 -11.09 -20.62
CA ALA A 319 -39.53 -11.69 -20.89
C ALA A 319 -38.37 -10.70 -20.66
N ASN A 320 -38.46 -9.48 -21.18
CA ASN A 320 -37.46 -8.42 -20.99
C ASN A 320 -37.31 -8.04 -19.51
N LYS A 321 -38.41 -7.96 -18.76
CA LYS A 321 -38.37 -7.73 -17.30
C LYS A 321 -37.67 -8.88 -16.57
N ILE A 322 -37.99 -10.13 -16.89
CA ILE A 322 -37.33 -11.30 -16.28
C ILE A 322 -35.83 -11.30 -16.58
N LEU A 323 -35.41 -10.98 -17.80
CA LEU A 323 -34.00 -10.85 -18.18
C LEU A 323 -33.30 -9.71 -17.41
N SER A 324 -33.93 -8.53 -17.32
CA SER A 324 -33.38 -7.40 -16.56
C SER A 324 -33.23 -7.71 -15.06
N GLU A 325 -34.22 -8.38 -14.47
CA GLU A 325 -34.15 -8.81 -13.07
C GLU A 325 -33.10 -9.91 -12.84
N ALA A 326 -32.95 -10.84 -13.78
CA ALA A 326 -31.94 -11.91 -13.70
C ALA A 326 -30.53 -11.33 -13.81
N ASN A 327 -30.28 -10.42 -14.76
CA ASN A 327 -29.00 -9.74 -14.92
C ASN A 327 -28.65 -8.92 -13.68
N SER A 328 -29.55 -8.09 -13.16
CA SER A 328 -29.32 -7.30 -11.94
C SER A 328 -29.02 -8.18 -10.71
N LYS A 329 -29.70 -9.33 -10.57
CA LYS A 329 -29.41 -10.31 -9.50
C LYS A 329 -28.04 -10.98 -9.68
N ALA A 330 -27.63 -11.27 -10.92
CA ALA A 330 -26.32 -11.83 -11.23
C ALA A 330 -25.18 -10.83 -11.00
N GLU A 331 -25.33 -9.59 -11.48
CA GLU A 331 -24.39 -8.48 -11.25
C GLU A 331 -24.19 -8.23 -9.76
N LYS A 332 -25.28 -8.17 -8.98
CA LYS A 332 -25.17 -8.05 -7.52
C LYS A 332 -24.45 -9.25 -6.89
N ALA A 333 -24.78 -10.48 -7.28
CA ALA A 333 -24.11 -11.66 -6.75
C ALA A 333 -22.59 -11.68 -7.05
N ILE A 334 -22.19 -11.16 -8.23
CA ILE A 334 -20.77 -10.99 -8.59
C ILE A 334 -20.13 -9.87 -7.75
N LEU A 335 -20.82 -8.74 -7.53
CA LEU A 335 -20.34 -7.64 -6.69
C LEU A 335 -20.11 -8.11 -5.24
N ASP A 336 -21.13 -8.73 -4.63
CA ASP A 336 -21.10 -9.22 -3.25
C ASP A 336 -20.00 -10.28 -3.06
N ALA A 337 -19.80 -11.17 -4.06
CA ALA A 337 -18.72 -12.15 -4.06
C ALA A 337 -17.32 -11.52 -4.19
N ASN A 338 -17.15 -10.51 -5.06
CA ASN A 338 -15.89 -9.79 -5.23
C ASN A 338 -15.51 -9.03 -3.96
N GLN A 339 -16.46 -8.31 -3.34
CA GLN A 339 -16.24 -7.62 -2.05
C GLN A 339 -15.85 -8.60 -0.94
N SER A 340 -16.49 -9.78 -0.90
CA SER A 340 -16.14 -10.85 0.06
C SER A 340 -14.72 -11.39 -0.17
N ALA A 341 -14.32 -11.56 -1.43
CA ALA A 341 -12.97 -11.99 -1.80
C ALA A 341 -11.91 -10.94 -1.46
N GLU A 342 -12.15 -9.66 -1.76
CA GLU A 342 -11.26 -8.54 -1.39
C GLU A 342 -11.09 -8.43 0.13
N ALA A 343 -12.19 -8.55 0.89
CA ALA A 343 -12.14 -8.55 2.36
C ALA A 343 -11.28 -9.71 2.90
N CYS A 344 -11.50 -10.93 2.38
CA CYS A 344 -10.73 -12.11 2.77
C CYS A 344 -9.23 -11.96 2.43
N ILE A 345 -8.89 -11.47 1.22
CA ILE A 345 -7.51 -11.21 0.80
C ILE A 345 -6.87 -10.13 1.68
N LYS A 346 -7.60 -9.07 2.03
CA LYS A 346 -7.12 -7.99 2.90
C LYS A 346 -6.85 -8.48 4.32
N GLU A 347 -7.74 -9.30 4.88
CA GLU A 347 -7.55 -9.88 6.20
C GLU A 347 -6.38 -10.87 6.22
N ALA A 348 -6.29 -11.79 5.25
CA ALA A 348 -5.19 -12.75 5.15
C ALA A 348 -3.83 -12.05 5.05
N ASN A 349 -3.73 -10.97 4.27
CA ASN A 349 -2.52 -10.14 4.20
C ASN A 349 -2.21 -9.42 5.51
N ALA A 350 -3.21 -8.93 6.24
CA ALA A 350 -3.02 -8.30 7.55
C ALA A 350 -2.55 -9.31 8.61
N GLN A 351 -3.14 -10.51 8.65
CA GLN A 351 -2.72 -11.61 9.53
C GLN A 351 -1.29 -12.06 9.19
N ALA A 352 -0.98 -12.28 7.90
CA ALA A 352 0.36 -12.67 7.46
C ALA A 352 1.41 -11.61 7.81
N LYS A 353 1.11 -10.31 7.63
CA LYS A 353 1.99 -9.22 8.06
C LYS A 353 2.20 -9.24 9.58
N ALA A 354 1.13 -9.37 10.38
CA ALA A 354 1.24 -9.43 11.83
C ALA A 354 2.11 -10.62 12.31
N THR A 355 2.02 -11.76 11.63
CA THR A 355 2.88 -12.93 11.89
C THR A 355 4.35 -12.64 11.56
N VAL A 356 4.65 -12.02 10.41
CA VAL A 356 6.02 -11.65 10.01
C VAL A 356 6.60 -10.57 10.94
N ASP A 357 5.84 -9.52 11.24
CA ASP A 357 6.25 -8.46 12.18
C ASP A 357 6.50 -9.02 13.60
N GLY A 358 5.72 -10.03 14.02
CA GLY A 358 5.92 -10.76 15.27
C GLY A 358 7.18 -11.64 15.26
N ALA A 359 7.41 -12.40 14.19
CA ALA A 359 8.59 -13.24 14.03
C ALA A 359 9.90 -12.42 13.98
N ASN A 360 9.88 -11.26 13.30
CA ASN A 360 11.01 -10.34 13.26
C ASN A 360 11.37 -9.81 14.66
N ARG A 361 10.37 -9.39 15.46
CA ARG A 361 10.60 -8.91 16.84
C ARG A 361 11.21 -9.97 17.74
N GLU A 362 10.79 -11.23 17.63
CA GLU A 362 11.39 -12.32 18.40
C GLU A 362 12.80 -12.66 17.89
N ALA A 363 13.07 -12.55 16.59
CA ALA A 363 14.41 -12.68 16.02
C ALA A 363 15.36 -11.57 16.51
N ASP A 364 14.91 -10.31 16.55
CA ASP A 364 15.66 -9.17 17.09
C ASP A 364 16.01 -9.39 18.57
N LYS A 365 15.02 -9.84 19.37
CA LYS A 365 15.20 -10.21 20.78
C LYS A 365 16.15 -11.40 20.95
N ILE A 366 16.11 -12.41 20.08
CA ILE A 366 17.08 -13.51 20.07
C ILE A 366 18.49 -13.01 19.73
N ASN A 367 18.63 -12.05 18.81
CA ASN A 367 19.92 -11.42 18.50
C ASN A 367 20.47 -10.61 19.68
N GLU A 368 19.63 -9.84 20.39
CA GLU A 368 20.00 -9.09 21.60
C GLU A 368 20.43 -10.02 22.74
N MET A 369 19.66 -11.08 23.02
CA MET A 369 20.03 -12.10 24.01
C MET A 369 21.33 -12.81 23.61
N SER A 370 21.51 -13.15 22.33
CA SER A 370 22.74 -13.78 21.82
C SER A 370 23.97 -12.88 21.92
N SER A 371 23.80 -11.58 21.72
CA SER A 371 24.84 -10.56 21.95
C SER A 371 25.20 -10.47 23.44
N THR A 372 24.19 -10.44 24.31
CA THR A 372 24.36 -10.40 25.76
C THR A 372 25.12 -11.63 26.29
N VAL A 373 24.72 -12.83 25.87
CA VAL A 373 25.38 -14.09 26.22
C VAL A 373 26.81 -14.14 25.66
N ARG A 374 27.03 -13.69 24.41
CA ARG A 374 28.38 -13.59 23.83
C ARG A 374 29.30 -12.69 24.65
N ASN A 375 28.81 -11.52 25.07
CA ASN A 375 29.59 -10.58 25.87
C ASN A 375 29.90 -11.14 27.28
N MET A 376 28.93 -11.82 27.90
CA MET A 376 29.13 -12.53 29.18
C MET A 376 30.24 -13.59 29.05
N LEU A 377 30.17 -14.45 28.02
CA LEU A 377 31.18 -15.49 27.77
C LEU A 377 32.56 -14.90 27.45
N LEU A 378 32.65 -13.78 26.72
CA LEU A 378 33.92 -13.10 26.45
C LEU A 378 34.55 -12.58 27.75
N ASN A 379 33.76 -11.94 28.62
CA ASN A 379 34.23 -11.45 29.93
C ASN A 379 34.67 -12.62 30.85
N GLU A 380 33.97 -13.76 30.81
CA GLU A 380 34.37 -14.96 31.54
C GLU A 380 35.68 -15.56 31.01
N ILE A 381 35.86 -15.62 29.68
CA ILE A 381 37.11 -16.07 29.05
C ILE A 381 38.29 -15.16 29.42
N GLU A 382 38.10 -13.84 29.41
CA GLU A 382 39.13 -12.87 29.84
C GLU A 382 39.46 -13.00 31.34
N GLY A 383 38.44 -13.21 32.19
CA GLY A 383 38.62 -13.50 33.62
C GLY A 383 39.33 -14.83 33.88
N ILE A 384 39.10 -15.85 33.05
CA ILE A 384 39.80 -17.15 33.11
C ILE A 384 41.26 -16.98 32.64
N ASN A 385 41.51 -16.26 31.55
CA ASN A 385 42.86 -15.95 31.07
C ASN A 385 43.68 -15.18 32.12
N THR A 386 43.05 -14.22 32.81
CA THR A 386 43.68 -13.49 33.92
C THR A 386 44.10 -14.45 35.05
N LYS A 387 43.17 -15.30 35.52
CA LYS A 387 43.46 -16.33 36.54
C LYS A 387 44.54 -17.33 36.09
N PHE A 388 44.58 -17.67 34.80
CA PHE A 388 45.60 -18.56 34.24
C PHE A 388 46.99 -17.90 34.25
N ASN A 389 47.07 -16.60 33.94
CA ASN A 389 48.30 -15.82 34.06
C ASN A 389 48.77 -15.70 35.53
N ASP A 390 47.84 -15.49 36.47
CA ASP A 390 48.14 -15.47 37.91
C ASP A 390 48.69 -16.83 38.39
N ILE A 391 48.03 -17.94 38.01
CA ILE A 391 48.49 -19.31 38.32
C ILE A 391 49.88 -19.56 37.71
N THR A 392 50.11 -19.13 36.48
CA THR A 392 51.42 -19.26 35.80
C THR A 392 52.50 -18.45 36.53
N SER A 393 52.18 -17.24 37.01
CA SER A 393 53.07 -16.39 37.81
C SER A 393 53.40 -17.02 39.17
N VAL A 394 52.41 -17.59 39.87
CA VAL A 394 52.60 -18.31 41.14
C VAL A 394 53.43 -19.58 40.93
N LEU A 395 53.15 -20.36 39.88
CA LEU A 395 53.92 -21.57 39.53
C LEU A 395 55.38 -21.24 39.19
N GLY A 396 55.62 -20.14 38.45
CA GLY A 396 56.96 -19.62 38.19
C GLY A 396 57.71 -19.27 39.47
N ARG A 397 57.09 -18.50 40.38
CA ARG A 397 57.67 -18.16 41.69
C ARG A 397 58.00 -19.40 42.53
N LEU A 398 57.10 -20.38 42.58
CA LEU A 398 57.31 -21.64 43.30
C LEU A 398 58.45 -22.46 42.69
N THR A 399 58.56 -22.47 41.36
CA THR A 399 59.65 -23.15 40.63
C THR A 399 61.00 -22.52 40.95
N THR A 400 61.10 -21.18 40.97
CA THR A 400 62.31 -20.47 41.40
C THR A 400 62.66 -20.82 42.85
N GLN A 401 61.71 -20.72 43.79
CA GLN A 401 61.94 -21.07 45.19
C GLN A 401 62.38 -22.53 45.39
N ALA A 402 61.87 -23.47 44.59
CA ALA A 402 62.30 -24.86 44.62
C ALA A 402 63.74 -25.02 44.11
N ASN A 403 64.12 -24.33 43.03
CA ASN A 403 65.49 -24.32 42.52
C ASN A 403 66.47 -23.66 43.50
N ASP A 404 66.08 -22.57 44.16
CA ASP A 404 66.88 -21.88 45.17
C ASP A 404 67.15 -22.81 46.37
N ARG A 405 66.10 -23.45 46.91
CA ARG A 405 66.23 -24.42 48.02
C ARG A 405 66.99 -25.68 47.62
N MET A 406 66.85 -26.15 46.37
CA MET A 406 67.65 -27.27 45.86
C MET A 406 69.13 -26.90 45.73
N SER A 407 69.44 -25.67 45.33
CA SER A 407 70.81 -25.15 45.24
C SER A 407 71.44 -24.97 46.62
N GLU A 408 70.69 -24.40 47.58
CA GLU A 408 71.07 -24.31 49.00
C GLU A 408 71.34 -25.71 49.60
N ALA A 409 70.46 -26.68 49.36
CA ALA A 409 70.65 -28.05 49.79
C ALA A 409 71.87 -28.72 49.14
N GLN A 410 72.15 -28.45 47.86
CA GLN A 410 73.36 -28.93 47.18
C GLN A 410 74.63 -28.31 47.76
N LEU A 411 74.63 -27.02 48.13
CA LEU A 411 75.73 -26.37 48.81
C LEU A 411 75.98 -27.00 50.20
N ILE A 412 74.93 -27.16 51.01
CA ILE A 412 75.01 -27.80 52.33
C ILE A 412 75.51 -29.25 52.21
N ILE A 413 75.04 -30.02 51.23
CA ILE A 413 75.53 -31.38 50.96
C ILE A 413 76.99 -31.37 50.49
N GLY A 414 77.41 -30.35 49.73
CA GLY A 414 78.81 -30.16 49.32
C GLY A 414 79.74 -29.84 50.49
N GLU A 415 79.30 -29.00 51.41
CA GLU A 415 80.03 -28.69 52.65
C GLU A 415 80.06 -29.89 53.60
N ALA A 416 78.94 -30.59 53.77
CA ALA A 416 78.86 -31.81 54.56
C ALA A 416 79.71 -32.95 53.97
N ARG A 417 79.88 -33.02 52.64
CA ARG A 417 80.84 -33.93 52.00
C ARG A 417 82.27 -33.55 52.32
N LYS A 418 82.64 -32.26 52.20
CA LYS A 418 83.99 -31.76 52.55
C LYS A 418 84.37 -31.98 54.01
N SER A 419 83.42 -31.88 54.95
CA SER A 419 83.67 -32.12 56.37
C SER A 419 83.66 -33.61 56.77
N VAL A 420 83.27 -34.50 55.86
CA VAL A 420 83.25 -35.97 56.03
C VAL A 420 84.27 -36.67 55.12
N GLU A 421 85.08 -35.92 54.34
CA GLU A 421 86.28 -36.48 53.71
C GLU A 421 87.21 -37.05 54.81
N PRO A 422 87.71 -38.29 54.69
CA PRO A 422 88.49 -38.93 55.73
C PRO A 422 89.81 -38.18 55.94
N MET A 423 89.99 -37.64 57.15
CA MET A 423 91.13 -36.81 57.51
C MET A 423 92.39 -37.64 57.78
N ASP A 424 92.89 -38.34 56.74
CA ASP A 424 94.14 -39.12 56.74
C ASP A 424 95.39 -38.21 56.73
N LYS A 425 95.47 -37.31 57.73
CA LYS A 425 96.66 -36.59 58.17
C LYS A 425 96.51 -36.09 59.62
N SER A 426 97.60 -36.22 60.38
CA SER A 426 97.78 -35.81 61.79
C SER A 426 96.83 -36.44 62.82
N GLY A 427 97.25 -37.58 63.37
CA GLY A 427 96.58 -38.24 64.49
C GLY A 427 96.81 -37.58 65.87
N VAL A 428 96.05 -38.04 66.86
CA VAL A 428 96.02 -37.52 68.24
C VAL A 428 97.38 -37.64 68.93
N LYS A 429 97.99 -36.51 69.31
CA LYS A 429 99.14 -36.48 70.21
C LYS A 429 98.69 -36.63 71.66
N LYS A 430 98.94 -37.79 72.28
CA LYS A 430 98.92 -37.95 73.73
C LYS A 430 100.15 -37.29 74.35
N ALA A 431 100.02 -36.78 75.58
CA ALA A 431 101.15 -36.27 76.36
C ALA A 431 101.66 -37.36 77.31
N GLU A 432 102.99 -37.45 77.48
CA GLU A 432 103.64 -38.37 78.43
C GLU A 432 104.73 -37.65 79.25
N ALA A 433 105.11 -38.26 80.37
CA ALA A 433 105.93 -37.66 81.42
C ALA A 433 107.45 -37.73 81.14
N PRO A 434 108.26 -36.80 81.69
CA PRO A 434 109.68 -36.68 81.34
C PRO A 434 110.57 -37.75 81.98
N LYS A 435 111.38 -38.41 81.15
CA LYS A 435 112.63 -39.11 81.51
C LYS A 435 113.70 -38.80 80.45
N ALA A 436 114.98 -38.91 80.79
CA ALA A 436 116.07 -38.30 80.03
C ALA A 436 117.19 -39.28 79.62
N GLN A 437 117.95 -38.86 78.60
CA GLN A 437 119.25 -39.37 78.14
C GLN A 437 119.30 -40.78 77.50
N PHE A 438 119.61 -40.83 76.21
CA PHE A 438 120.97 -41.16 75.73
C PHE A 438 121.14 -40.69 74.25
N LYS A 439 122.35 -40.76 73.69
CA LYS A 439 122.67 -40.29 72.32
C LYS A 439 123.51 -41.31 71.53
N ALA A 440 123.18 -41.47 70.26
CA ALA A 440 124.13 -41.83 69.20
C ALA A 440 123.83 -40.90 68.00
N VAL A 441 124.82 -40.69 67.12
CA VAL A 441 124.78 -39.69 66.03
C VAL A 441 125.28 -40.33 64.74
N ASP A 442 124.66 -39.98 63.62
CA ASP A 442 125.27 -39.75 62.29
C ASP A 442 124.15 -39.61 61.23
N ALA A 443 124.35 -39.01 60.05
CA ALA A 443 125.17 -37.86 59.66
C ALA A 443 124.57 -37.33 58.32
N PRO A 444 124.55 -36.02 58.05
CA PRO A 444 123.83 -35.50 56.89
C PRO A 444 124.54 -35.81 55.56
N LYS A 445 123.78 -36.24 54.56
CA LYS A 445 124.15 -36.14 53.15
C LYS A 445 123.11 -35.30 52.42
N ALA A 446 123.54 -34.12 51.97
CA ALA A 446 122.88 -33.39 50.90
C ALA A 446 123.70 -33.61 49.63
N GLU A 447 123.05 -34.05 48.56
CA GLU A 447 123.56 -33.89 47.20
C GLU A 447 122.58 -33.03 46.41
N LEU A 448 123.13 -32.33 45.42
CA LEU A 448 122.55 -31.17 44.74
C LEU A 448 122.98 -31.29 43.27
N LYS A 449 122.26 -30.61 42.37
CA LYS A 449 122.51 -30.52 40.91
C LYS A 449 122.02 -31.71 40.06
N GLU A 450 121.72 -31.55 38.76
CA GLU A 450 121.19 -30.42 37.94
C GLU A 450 121.02 -30.94 36.48
N VAL A 451 120.07 -30.40 35.70
CA VAL A 451 119.93 -30.55 34.21
C VAL A 451 119.72 -32.00 33.68
N GLY A 452 118.81 -32.29 32.74
CA GLY A 452 117.85 -31.47 31.99
C GLY A 452 117.55 -32.10 30.61
N ASN A 453 117.29 -31.25 29.60
CA ASN A 453 117.13 -31.50 28.14
C ASN A 453 115.78 -31.92 27.54
N SER A 454 115.65 -31.58 26.24
CA SER A 454 114.51 -31.61 25.30
C SER A 454 113.38 -30.61 25.63
N LEU A 455 113.03 -29.62 24.79
CA LEU A 455 112.73 -29.58 23.32
C LEU A 455 111.47 -30.42 22.99
N ASN A 456 110.50 -29.97 22.19
CA ASN A 456 110.53 -28.95 21.13
C ASN A 456 109.18 -28.19 20.99
N MET A 457 109.07 -27.29 20.00
CA MET A 457 107.93 -26.37 19.75
C MET A 457 106.89 -26.87 18.71
N LYS A 458 105.76 -26.13 18.64
CA LYS A 458 104.70 -26.09 17.57
C LYS A 458 103.59 -27.17 17.63
N SER A 459 102.36 -26.94 17.13
CA SER A 459 101.57 -25.70 16.91
C SER A 459 100.14 -26.01 16.45
N ASP A 460 99.17 -25.15 16.83
CA ASP A 460 97.84 -24.92 16.22
C ASP A 460 96.72 -26.00 16.32
N PRO A 461 95.43 -25.60 16.13
CA PRO A 461 94.26 -26.41 16.49
C PRO A 461 93.52 -27.08 15.29
N PHE A 462 92.55 -27.93 15.61
CA PHE A 462 91.56 -28.55 14.71
C PHE A 462 92.06 -29.58 13.66
N ALA A 463 92.63 -30.68 14.15
CA ALA A 463 92.67 -32.01 13.52
C ALA A 463 92.98 -33.05 14.62
N ASP A 464 92.49 -34.29 14.66
CA ASP A 464 91.42 -35.03 13.97
C ASP A 464 90.98 -36.14 15.00
N LEU A 465 89.81 -36.78 14.96
CA LEU A 465 89.53 -37.93 14.10
C LEU A 465 88.02 -38.07 13.84
N THR A 466 87.63 -38.19 12.58
CA THR A 466 86.35 -38.81 12.18
C THR A 466 86.56 -39.85 11.05
N SER A 467 85.93 -41.02 11.16
CA SER A 467 85.76 -42.06 10.11
C SER A 467 85.16 -43.34 10.75
N ASN A 468 84.39 -44.23 10.09
CA ASN A 468 83.74 -44.31 8.76
C ASN A 468 82.58 -45.35 8.84
N GLN A 469 81.60 -45.57 7.94
CA GLN A 469 81.27 -45.14 6.56
C GLN A 469 79.80 -44.61 6.53
N GLN A 470 79.21 -43.92 5.53
CA GLN A 470 79.56 -43.62 4.12
C GLN A 470 79.06 -44.59 3.01
N PHE A 471 77.76 -44.97 2.98
CA PHE A 471 77.04 -45.43 1.76
C PHE A 471 75.54 -45.02 1.85
N ASN A 472 74.82 -44.29 0.96
CA ASN A 472 75.03 -43.59 -0.33
C ASN A 472 74.31 -44.20 -1.57
N SER A 473 73.76 -43.29 -2.40
CA SER A 473 73.33 -43.40 -3.83
C SER A 473 71.93 -43.95 -4.22
N GLY A 474 71.41 -43.43 -5.36
CA GLY A 474 70.12 -43.78 -6.00
C GLY A 474 69.00 -42.76 -5.72
N ASN A 475 68.56 -41.81 -6.58
CA ASN A 475 68.44 -41.62 -8.04
C ASN A 475 67.10 -42.10 -8.67
N SER A 476 66.44 -41.18 -9.40
CA SER A 476 65.25 -41.36 -10.27
C SER A 476 63.93 -41.80 -9.60
N GLY A 477 62.74 -41.53 -10.16
CA GLY A 477 62.47 -40.71 -11.35
C GLY A 477 61.21 -41.06 -12.15
N TYR A 478 60.02 -40.81 -11.60
CA TYR A 478 58.72 -40.74 -12.32
C TYR A 478 57.89 -39.64 -11.62
N ASN A 479 57.31 -38.60 -12.24
CA ASN A 479 56.98 -38.27 -13.64
C ASN A 479 55.78 -39.01 -14.27
N ASN A 480 54.58 -38.67 -13.77
CA ASN A 480 53.46 -38.20 -14.59
C ASN A 480 52.39 -37.54 -13.69
N GLY A 481 51.48 -36.69 -14.18
CA GLY A 481 51.40 -36.15 -15.53
C GLY A 481 50.00 -35.68 -15.94
N LYS A 482 49.73 -34.37 -15.75
CA LYS A 482 48.61 -33.56 -16.30
C LYS A 482 47.18 -33.74 -15.72
N PRO A 483 46.26 -32.77 -15.97
CA PRO A 483 44.93 -32.69 -15.35
C PRO A 483 43.76 -32.53 -16.37
N ALA A 484 42.59 -32.16 -15.83
CA ALA A 484 41.48 -31.44 -16.49
C ALA A 484 40.47 -32.24 -17.35
N TYR A 485 39.38 -31.52 -17.67
CA TYR A 485 38.12 -31.93 -18.32
C TYR A 485 37.24 -32.85 -17.45
N ASN A 486 36.09 -32.40 -16.92
CA ASN A 486 34.90 -31.84 -17.58
C ASN A 486 34.17 -32.84 -18.49
N ASN A 487 33.02 -33.34 -18.04
CA ASN A 487 31.85 -33.32 -18.91
C ASN A 487 30.54 -33.15 -18.12
N ASN A 488 29.53 -32.64 -18.83
CA ASN A 488 28.19 -32.28 -18.38
C ASN A 488 27.18 -33.40 -18.70
N ASN A 489 26.27 -33.73 -17.77
CA ASN A 489 24.80 -33.73 -17.99
C ASN A 489 23.97 -34.47 -16.90
N ASN A 490 23.04 -33.72 -16.30
CA ASN A 490 21.59 -33.97 -16.33
C ASN A 490 21.06 -35.44 -16.34
N THR A 491 20.42 -35.89 -15.24
CA THR A 491 18.95 -36.17 -15.24
C THR A 491 18.33 -36.52 -13.87
N SER A 492 17.03 -36.22 -13.79
CA SER A 492 16.01 -36.46 -12.76
C SER A 492 16.01 -37.79 -11.99
N ASN A 493 15.66 -37.73 -10.68
CA ASN A 493 14.56 -38.46 -9.97
C ASN A 493 14.82 -38.43 -8.44
N ASN A 494 13.94 -37.98 -7.53
CA ASN A 494 12.50 -38.22 -7.29
C ASN A 494 12.22 -39.41 -6.33
N VAL A 495 12.21 -39.13 -5.02
CA VAL A 495 11.61 -39.89 -3.91
C VAL A 495 11.23 -38.86 -2.84
N SER A 496 10.13 -38.83 -2.09
CA SER A 496 8.75 -39.35 -2.14
C SER A 496 8.21 -39.29 -0.71
N LYS A 497 7.35 -38.30 -0.44
CA LYS A 497 6.20 -38.29 0.50
C LYS A 497 6.04 -39.46 1.53
N PRO A 498 5.91 -39.16 2.83
CA PRO A 498 5.36 -40.10 3.84
C PRO A 498 3.87 -40.42 3.64
N ALA A 499 3.43 -41.62 4.04
CA ALA A 499 2.07 -42.13 3.84
C ALA A 499 1.21 -42.15 5.13
N ALA A 500 -0.09 -42.38 4.98
CA ALA A 500 -1.08 -42.43 6.06
C ALA A 500 -1.34 -43.87 6.57
N PRO A 501 -1.84 -44.06 7.80
CA PRO A 501 -2.29 -45.35 8.34
C PRO A 501 -3.70 -45.76 7.85
N GLN A 502 -4.07 -47.03 8.08
CA GLN A 502 -5.31 -47.69 7.61
C GLN A 502 -6.11 -48.38 8.76
N PRO A 503 -7.35 -48.89 8.54
CA PRO A 503 -8.47 -48.65 9.49
C PRO A 503 -9.13 -49.86 10.19
N GLN A 504 -10.23 -49.55 10.92
CA GLN A 504 -11.33 -50.41 11.45
C GLN A 504 -11.10 -51.15 12.79
N PRO A 505 -12.18 -51.54 13.55
CA PRO A 505 -13.62 -51.55 13.21
C PRO A 505 -14.55 -50.65 14.09
N GLN A 506 -15.84 -50.98 14.16
CA GLN A 506 -16.99 -50.12 14.50
C GLN A 506 -17.44 -50.19 15.98
N GLN A 507 -18.11 -49.13 16.51
CA GLN A 507 -19.42 -49.28 17.19
C GLN A 507 -20.21 -47.96 17.41
N GLN A 508 -21.44 -47.96 16.87
CA GLN A 508 -22.73 -47.40 17.34
C GLN A 508 -22.97 -45.92 17.77
N LYS A 509 -24.09 -45.41 17.23
CA LYS A 509 -24.83 -44.14 17.43
C LYS A 509 -25.30 -43.89 18.88
N PRO A 510 -25.59 -42.63 19.27
CA PRO A 510 -26.90 -42.00 18.94
C PRO A 510 -26.79 -40.68 18.16
N ALA A 511 -27.92 -40.17 17.64
CA ALA A 511 -27.99 -38.98 16.79
C ALA A 511 -29.04 -37.96 17.27
N LYS A 512 -28.69 -36.66 17.19
CA LYS A 512 -29.54 -35.44 17.23
C LYS A 512 -28.58 -34.21 17.13
N LYS A 513 -28.92 -33.08 16.51
CA LYS A 513 -30.11 -32.68 15.72
C LYS A 513 -29.65 -32.14 14.35
N THR A 514 -30.52 -32.15 13.35
CA THR A 514 -30.40 -31.28 12.18
C THR A 514 -30.65 -29.83 12.58
N ALA A 515 -29.89 -28.88 12.00
CA ALA A 515 -30.20 -27.46 12.13
C ALA A 515 -31.35 -27.10 11.19
N ASN A 516 -32.57 -27.03 11.73
CA ASN A 516 -33.72 -26.49 10.99
C ASN A 516 -33.53 -24.99 10.78
N PHE A 517 -33.48 -24.54 9.53
CA PHE A 517 -33.71 -23.14 9.17
C PHE A 517 -35.22 -22.82 9.31
N ASN A 518 -35.71 -22.80 10.55
CA ASN A 518 -36.96 -22.16 10.89
C ASN A 518 -36.66 -20.68 11.10
N PHE A 519 -36.97 -19.86 10.09
CA PHE A 519 -36.85 -18.41 10.14
C PHE A 519 -37.96 -17.87 11.05
N ASP A 520 -37.65 -17.61 12.33
CA ASP A 520 -38.67 -17.25 13.31
C ASP A 520 -39.10 -15.80 13.14
N MET A 521 -40.19 -15.63 12.38
CA MET A 521 -40.72 -14.33 12.00
C MET A 521 -41.24 -13.51 13.20
N ALA A 522 -41.44 -14.13 14.37
CA ALA A 522 -41.75 -13.42 15.61
C ALA A 522 -40.51 -12.70 16.19
N GLU A 523 -39.31 -13.27 16.02
CA GLU A 523 -38.07 -12.65 16.47
C GLU A 523 -37.70 -11.44 15.60
N LEU A 524 -37.99 -11.51 14.29
CA LEU A 524 -37.86 -10.38 13.36
C LEU A 524 -38.92 -9.28 13.58
N LEU A 525 -40.18 -9.63 13.87
CA LEU A 525 -41.19 -8.64 14.25
C LEU A 525 -40.75 -7.87 15.50
N LYS A 526 -40.26 -8.59 16.51
CA LYS A 526 -39.80 -7.99 17.76
C LYS A 526 -38.56 -7.10 17.57
N ALA A 527 -37.63 -7.50 16.70
CA ALA A 527 -36.47 -6.67 16.36
C ALA A 527 -36.89 -5.36 15.67
N ALA A 528 -37.81 -5.43 14.70
CA ALA A 528 -38.33 -4.24 14.01
C ALA A 528 -39.15 -3.32 14.94
N GLU A 529 -39.92 -3.90 15.86
CA GLU A 529 -40.70 -3.15 16.86
C GLU A 529 -39.79 -2.46 17.90
N GLU A 530 -38.68 -3.10 18.30
CA GLU A 530 -37.68 -2.49 19.19
C GLU A 530 -36.80 -1.43 18.49
N GLU A 531 -36.72 -1.42 17.16
CA GLU A 531 -36.04 -0.39 16.38
C GLU A 531 -36.96 0.83 16.14
N ALA A 532 -38.22 0.60 15.73
CA ALA A 532 -39.23 1.64 15.58
C ALA A 532 -39.54 2.39 16.90
N ALA A 533 -39.39 1.72 18.04
CA ALA A 533 -39.53 2.33 19.37
C ALA A 533 -38.39 3.29 19.74
N LYS A 534 -37.24 3.24 19.07
CA LYS A 534 -36.09 4.13 19.33
C LYS A 534 -36.13 5.40 18.48
N ASP A 535 -36.62 5.31 17.25
CA ASP A 535 -36.70 6.46 16.31
C ASP A 535 -37.77 7.48 16.73
N ASN A 536 -38.88 7.03 17.32
CA ASN A 536 -39.95 7.90 17.85
C ASN A 536 -39.60 8.60 19.18
N GLY A 537 -38.35 8.48 19.67
CA GLY A 537 -37.89 9.07 20.93
C GLY A 537 -37.08 10.36 20.79
N ALA A 538 -36.90 10.87 19.57
CA ALA A 538 -35.92 11.94 19.27
C ALA A 538 -36.50 13.34 19.00
N ASP A 539 -37.83 13.50 18.92
CA ASP A 539 -38.52 14.77 18.63
C ASP A 539 -39.63 15.05 19.68
N MET A 540 -39.22 15.57 20.85
CA MET A 540 -40.07 16.15 21.93
C MET A 540 -39.23 17.06 22.84
#